data_AF-A0A3S2P613-F1
#
_entry.id   AF-A0A3S2P613-F1
#
_cell.length_a   1.000
_cell.length_b   1.000
_cell.length_c   1.000
_cell.angle_alpha   90.00
_cell.angle_beta   90.00
_cell.angle_gamma   90.00
#
_symmetry.space_group_name_H-M   'P 1'
#
loop_
_entity.id
_entity.type
_entity.pdbx_description
1 polymer ?
#
loop_
_entity_poly.entity_id
_entity_poly.type
_entity_poly.pdbx_seq_one_letter_code
_entity_poly.pdbx_strand_id
1 'polypeptide(L)'
;MPGERGRDVLSSIVPLPGDQGPPGYPGERGSRGPPGAAGFQGLPGEYGSKGQEGQRGRRGSIGLKGERGADGKPGQKGATGERGLPGRKGPPGAPNGNCDLKSAFLFTRHSQTVSVPQCPPGSTKIYDGYSLLFVNGNNRAHGQDLGTLGSCLKQFSTMPFLICTTDRTCRYASRNDYSYWLSADSQLGSKSIMSEDTLRRFISRCAVCEAKANVIAVHSQTRDVPECPRRWRPLWTGYSFVMETGAGAEGSGQPLVSPGSCLESFRRVPFIECHDRGTCSYYSDSYSYWLAALRPNSMFSKPRPWNDSGGRTQEMISRCRVCLKEP
;
A
#
# COMPACT_ATOMS: atom_id res chain seq x y z
N MET A 1 53.99 -6.31 -4.71
CA MET A 1 53.96 -6.82 -6.10
C MET A 1 52.51 -6.89 -6.54
N PRO A 2 52.10 -6.35 -7.70
CA PRO A 2 50.76 -6.60 -8.20
C PRO A 2 50.70 -8.05 -8.72
N GLY A 3 49.71 -8.82 -8.28
CA GLY A 3 49.52 -10.21 -8.72
C GLY A 3 49.02 -10.30 -10.17
N GLU A 4 49.33 -11.41 -10.83
CA GLU A 4 48.95 -11.64 -12.23
C GLU A 4 47.42 -11.67 -12.42
N ARG A 5 46.98 -11.14 -13.57
CA ARG A 5 45.58 -11.09 -13.97
C ARG A 5 45.10 -12.51 -14.31
N GLY A 6 44.03 -12.96 -13.67
CA GLY A 6 43.42 -14.27 -13.94
C GLY A 6 42.93 -14.40 -15.39
N ARG A 7 42.99 -15.63 -15.94
CA ARG A 7 42.58 -15.94 -17.31
C ARG A 7 41.06 -15.84 -17.49
N ASP A 8 40.64 -15.20 -18.58
CA ASP A 8 39.24 -15.18 -19.02
C ASP A 8 38.83 -16.56 -19.53
N VAL A 9 37.86 -17.19 -18.85
CA VAL A 9 37.22 -18.42 -19.32
C VAL A 9 36.01 -18.02 -20.15
N LEU A 10 36.16 -17.99 -21.47
CA LEU A 10 35.05 -17.94 -22.42
C LEU A 10 34.32 -19.29 -22.41
N SER A 11 33.44 -19.47 -21.43
CA SER A 11 32.42 -20.53 -21.48
C SER A 11 31.22 -20.03 -22.27
N SER A 12 30.93 -20.72 -23.36
CA SER A 12 29.75 -20.55 -24.20
C SER A 12 28.46 -20.68 -23.37
N ILE A 13 27.75 -19.56 -23.19
CA ILE A 13 26.43 -19.55 -22.56
C ILE A 13 25.43 -20.16 -23.55
N VAL A 14 25.02 -21.40 -23.29
CA VAL A 14 23.81 -21.99 -23.87
C VAL A 14 22.61 -21.36 -23.17
N PRO A 15 21.65 -20.73 -23.88
CA PRO A 15 20.44 -20.22 -23.23
C PRO A 15 19.55 -21.41 -22.86
N LEU A 16 19.45 -21.68 -21.55
CA LEU A 16 18.44 -22.58 -21.00
C LEU A 16 17.05 -21.91 -21.14
N PRO A 17 16.00 -22.66 -21.56
CA PRO A 17 14.62 -22.18 -21.52
C PRO A 17 14.26 -21.70 -20.12
N GLY A 18 13.58 -20.54 -20.04
CA GLY A 18 13.17 -19.97 -18.76
C GLY A 18 12.26 -20.90 -17.97
N ASP A 19 12.43 -20.90 -16.65
CA ASP A 19 11.66 -21.72 -15.72
C ASP A 19 10.15 -21.52 -15.90
N GLN A 20 9.40 -22.62 -15.78
CA GLN A 20 7.95 -22.62 -15.83
C GLN A 20 7.40 -21.69 -14.73
N GLY A 21 6.50 -20.77 -15.11
CA GLY A 21 5.87 -19.86 -14.16
C GLY A 21 5.16 -20.60 -13.02
N PRO A 22 5.08 -19.99 -11.82
CA PRO A 22 4.49 -20.64 -10.64
C PRO A 22 3.03 -21.04 -10.89
N PRO A 23 2.53 -22.11 -10.25
CA PRO A 23 1.12 -22.49 -10.31
C PRO A 23 0.21 -21.32 -9.88
N GLY A 24 -0.95 -21.20 -10.52
CA GLY A 24 -1.96 -20.21 -10.13
C GLY A 24 -2.45 -20.40 -8.69
N TYR A 25 -2.91 -19.32 -8.07
CA TYR A 25 -3.43 -19.35 -6.70
C TYR A 25 -4.64 -20.30 -6.56
N PRO A 26 -4.82 -20.96 -5.40
CA PRO A 26 -6.00 -21.76 -5.11
C PRO A 26 -7.29 -20.94 -5.25
N GLY A 27 -8.36 -21.55 -5.78
CA GLY A 27 -9.68 -20.91 -5.87
C GLY A 27 -10.26 -20.55 -4.50
N GLU A 28 -11.12 -19.53 -4.46
CA GLU A 28 -11.75 -19.07 -3.22
C GLU A 28 -12.62 -20.18 -2.58
N ARG A 29 -12.66 -20.17 -1.24
CA ARG A 29 -13.49 -21.10 -0.45
C ARG A 29 -14.96 -20.83 -0.74
N GLY A 30 -15.72 -21.89 -1.10
CA GLY A 30 -17.16 -21.80 -1.35
C GLY A 30 -17.95 -21.22 -0.16
N SER A 31 -19.05 -20.54 -0.47
CA SER A 31 -19.94 -19.93 0.51
C SER A 31 -20.60 -20.96 1.44
N ARG A 32 -20.92 -20.55 2.67
CA ARG A 32 -21.61 -21.39 3.66
C ARG A 32 -23.04 -21.69 3.17
N GLY A 33 -23.42 -22.97 3.19
CA GLY A 33 -24.78 -23.40 2.81
C GLY A 33 -25.88 -22.80 3.72
N PRO A 34 -27.13 -22.73 3.23
CA PRO A 34 -28.26 -22.20 4.00
C PRO A 34 -28.58 -23.05 5.24
N PRO A 35 -29.22 -22.48 6.28
CA PRO A 35 -29.71 -23.23 7.43
C PRO A 35 -30.70 -24.33 7.03
N GLY A 36 -30.70 -25.45 7.78
CA GLY A 36 -31.66 -26.54 7.57
C GLY A 36 -33.11 -26.12 7.88
N ALA A 37 -34.07 -26.80 7.27
CA ALA A 37 -35.50 -26.56 7.51
C ALA A 37 -35.90 -26.88 8.96
N ALA A 38 -36.89 -26.15 9.50
CA ALA A 38 -37.45 -26.41 10.82
C ALA A 38 -38.19 -27.76 10.85
N GLY A 39 -38.12 -28.48 11.98
CA GLY A 39 -38.82 -29.75 12.18
C GLY A 39 -40.33 -29.59 12.22
N PHE A 40 -41.05 -30.65 11.82
CA PHE A 40 -42.52 -30.67 11.85
C PHE A 40 -43.06 -30.71 13.28
N GLN A 41 -44.18 -30.00 13.51
CA GLN A 41 -44.87 -29.99 14.81
C GLN A 41 -45.58 -31.34 15.05
N GLY A 42 -45.49 -31.87 16.27
CA GLY A 42 -46.12 -33.14 16.63
C GLY A 42 -47.65 -33.09 16.57
N LEU A 43 -48.28 -34.20 16.20
CA LEU A 43 -49.74 -34.32 16.09
C LEU A 43 -50.42 -34.20 17.48
N PRO A 44 -51.59 -33.55 17.58
CA PRO A 44 -52.39 -33.52 18.81
C PRO A 44 -52.84 -34.92 19.23
N GLY A 45 -52.83 -35.20 20.54
CA GLY A 45 -53.33 -36.48 21.07
C GLY A 45 -54.85 -36.64 20.93
N GLU A 46 -55.31 -37.88 20.74
CA GLU A 46 -56.72 -38.21 20.58
C GLU A 46 -57.54 -37.98 21.86
N TYR A 47 -58.78 -37.51 21.70
CA TYR A 47 -59.72 -37.28 22.80
C TYR A 47 -60.25 -38.61 23.37
N GLY A 48 -60.19 -38.75 24.70
CA GLY A 48 -60.78 -39.89 25.40
C GLY A 48 -62.32 -39.87 25.40
N SER A 49 -62.93 -41.05 25.27
CA SER A 49 -64.38 -41.24 25.29
C SER A 49 -64.97 -41.07 26.70
N LYS A 50 -66.19 -40.52 26.78
CA LYS A 50 -66.88 -40.18 28.04
C LYS A 50 -67.59 -41.40 28.63
N GLY A 51 -67.26 -41.77 29.87
CA GLY A 51 -67.94 -42.85 30.61
C GLY A 51 -69.18 -42.37 31.39
N GLN A 52 -70.21 -43.24 31.42
CA GLN A 52 -71.48 -43.08 32.16
C GLN A 52 -71.32 -43.28 33.68
N GLU A 53 -72.25 -42.69 34.44
CA GLU A 53 -72.23 -42.61 35.90
C GLU A 53 -72.85 -43.83 36.61
N GLY A 54 -72.23 -44.28 37.70
CA GLY A 54 -72.75 -45.28 38.64
C GLY A 54 -71.93 -45.34 39.93
N GLN A 55 -72.61 -45.43 41.09
CA GLN A 55 -72.05 -45.18 42.43
C GLN A 55 -71.23 -46.31 43.08
N ARG A 56 -70.09 -45.85 43.63
CA ARG A 56 -69.32 -46.18 44.86
C ARG A 56 -69.02 -47.64 45.26
N GLY A 57 -67.72 -47.97 45.17
CA GLY A 57 -67.00 -48.97 45.97
C GLY A 57 -65.48 -48.67 45.99
N ARG A 58 -64.80 -48.93 47.12
CA ARG A 58 -63.43 -48.46 47.46
C ARG A 58 -62.29 -49.08 46.63
N ARG A 59 -61.31 -48.23 46.24
CA ARG A 59 -59.85 -48.31 46.48
C ARG A 59 -59.04 -47.86 45.24
N GLY A 60 -57.99 -47.07 45.48
CA GLY A 60 -56.85 -46.91 44.58
C GLY A 60 -55.91 -45.79 45.04
N SER A 61 -54.65 -46.12 45.32
CA SER A 61 -53.57 -45.15 45.51
C SER A 61 -53.27 -44.39 44.21
N ILE A 62 -52.83 -43.13 44.36
CA ILE A 62 -52.55 -42.14 43.32
C ILE A 62 -51.72 -42.75 42.17
N GLY A 63 -52.20 -42.60 40.93
CA GLY A 63 -51.41 -42.90 39.74
C GLY A 63 -50.30 -41.86 39.55
N LEU A 64 -49.08 -42.33 39.30
CA LEU A 64 -47.92 -41.49 38.99
C LEU A 64 -48.15 -40.71 37.68
N LYS A 65 -47.79 -39.43 37.69
CA LYS A 65 -47.78 -38.56 36.50
C LYS A 65 -46.85 -39.15 35.44
N GLY A 66 -47.34 -39.31 34.20
CA GLY A 66 -46.52 -39.80 33.09
C GLY A 66 -45.29 -38.92 32.87
N GLU A 67 -44.16 -39.55 32.56
CA GLU A 67 -42.90 -38.86 32.30
C GLU A 67 -43.01 -37.97 31.06
N ARG A 68 -42.35 -36.80 31.10
CA ARG A 68 -42.25 -35.89 29.95
C ARG A 68 -41.50 -36.61 28.83
N GLY A 69 -42.07 -36.64 27.62
CA GLY A 69 -41.38 -37.19 26.45
C GLY A 69 -40.01 -36.53 26.23
N ALA A 70 -39.03 -37.32 25.82
CA ALA A 70 -37.66 -36.86 25.59
C ALA A 70 -37.59 -35.77 24.50
N ASP A 71 -36.67 -34.81 24.69
CA ASP A 71 -36.41 -33.76 23.70
C ASP A 71 -36.00 -34.37 22.35
N GLY A 72 -36.49 -33.78 21.25
CA GLY A 72 -36.13 -34.21 19.89
C GLY A 72 -34.63 -34.07 19.64
N LYS A 73 -34.03 -35.06 18.96
CA LYS A 73 -32.60 -35.05 18.64
C LYS A 73 -32.22 -33.82 17.78
N PRO A 74 -31.06 -33.19 18.00
CA PRO A 74 -30.57 -32.12 17.13
C PRO A 74 -30.51 -32.57 15.66
N GLY A 75 -30.92 -31.69 14.75
CA GLY A 75 -30.86 -31.95 13.31
C GLY A 75 -29.43 -32.25 12.83
N GLN A 76 -29.29 -33.14 11.85
CA GLN A 76 -27.98 -33.50 11.31
C GLN A 76 -27.26 -32.29 10.70
N LYS A 77 -25.95 -32.21 10.93
CA LYS A 77 -25.07 -31.19 10.34
C LYS A 77 -25.12 -31.32 8.81
N GLY A 78 -25.41 -30.22 8.12
CA GLY A 78 -25.45 -30.19 6.65
C GLY A 78 -24.13 -30.67 6.03
N ALA A 79 -24.23 -31.34 4.87
CA ALA A 79 -23.08 -31.86 4.15
C ALA A 79 -22.06 -30.76 3.82
N THR A 80 -20.77 -31.13 3.81
CA THR A 80 -19.70 -30.20 3.40
C THR A 80 -19.83 -29.96 1.90
N GLY A 81 -19.91 -28.69 1.48
CA GLY A 81 -20.02 -28.34 0.06
C GLY A 81 -18.85 -28.87 -0.75
N GLU A 82 -19.13 -29.27 -2.00
CA GLU A 82 -18.10 -29.79 -2.91
C GLU A 82 -17.02 -28.74 -3.21
N ARG A 83 -15.78 -29.20 -3.40
CA ARG A 83 -14.66 -28.34 -3.78
C ARG A 83 -14.93 -27.75 -5.17
N GLY A 84 -14.86 -26.42 -5.29
CA GLY A 84 -14.96 -25.74 -6.59
C GLY A 84 -13.94 -26.28 -7.60
N LEU A 85 -14.35 -26.41 -8.85
CA LEU A 85 -13.47 -26.85 -9.94
C LEU A 85 -12.28 -25.89 -10.11
N PRO A 86 -11.08 -26.38 -10.47
CA PRO A 86 -9.96 -25.52 -10.83
C PRO A 86 -10.36 -24.54 -11.95
N GLY A 87 -9.95 -23.27 -11.83
CA GLY A 87 -10.15 -22.29 -12.88
C GLY A 87 -9.53 -22.75 -14.20
N ARG A 88 -10.18 -22.45 -15.34
CA ARG A 88 -9.64 -22.80 -16.66
C ARG A 88 -8.31 -22.09 -16.86
N LYS A 89 -7.32 -22.82 -17.40
CA LYS A 89 -6.04 -22.23 -17.85
C LYS A 89 -6.35 -21.12 -18.84
N GLY A 90 -5.77 -19.93 -18.63
CA GLY A 90 -5.89 -18.83 -19.58
C GLY A 90 -5.39 -19.25 -20.97
N PRO A 91 -5.92 -18.66 -22.06
CA PRO A 91 -5.44 -18.96 -23.40
C PRO A 91 -3.92 -18.70 -23.48
N PRO A 92 -3.14 -19.52 -24.22
CA PRO A 92 -1.77 -19.20 -24.54
C PRO A 92 -1.69 -17.78 -25.11
N GLY A 93 -0.73 -16.98 -24.64
CA GLY A 93 -0.44 -15.69 -25.27
C GLY A 93 -0.19 -15.89 -26.77
N ALA A 94 -0.78 -15.04 -27.60
CA ALA A 94 -0.69 -15.19 -29.05
C ALA A 94 0.78 -15.28 -29.50
N PRO A 95 1.20 -16.34 -30.20
CA PRO A 95 2.53 -16.41 -30.76
C PRO A 95 2.60 -15.49 -31.99
N ASN A 96 3.61 -14.63 -32.00
CA ASN A 96 4.15 -13.97 -33.19
C ASN A 96 3.34 -12.81 -33.81
N GLY A 97 2.91 -11.86 -32.99
CA GLY A 97 2.99 -10.46 -33.41
C GLY A 97 4.40 -9.97 -33.11
N ASN A 98 5.08 -9.35 -34.08
CA ASN A 98 6.35 -8.67 -33.88
C ASN A 98 6.21 -7.65 -32.74
N CYS A 99 6.44 -8.09 -31.50
CA CYS A 99 6.51 -7.23 -30.35
C CYS A 99 7.83 -6.48 -30.47
N ASP A 100 7.81 -5.39 -31.24
CA ASP A 100 8.68 -4.25 -31.02
C ASP A 100 8.28 -3.60 -29.68
N LEU A 101 8.29 -4.42 -28.61
CA LEU A 101 8.11 -3.99 -27.24
C LEU A 101 9.41 -3.25 -26.91
N LYS A 102 9.51 -2.02 -27.39
CA LYS A 102 10.39 -1.02 -26.77
C LYS A 102 10.00 -1.07 -25.30
N SER A 103 10.85 -1.71 -24.50
CA SER A 103 10.63 -1.88 -23.07
C SER A 103 10.68 -0.48 -22.46
N ALA A 104 9.51 0.13 -22.37
CA ALA A 104 9.30 1.46 -21.84
C ALA A 104 9.17 1.34 -20.32
N PHE A 105 10.11 1.95 -19.61
CA PHE A 105 10.11 2.01 -18.16
C PHE A 105 9.69 3.41 -17.75
N LEU A 106 8.60 3.50 -16.98
CA LEU A 106 8.12 4.77 -16.46
C LEU A 106 8.69 4.99 -15.06
N PHE A 107 9.14 6.21 -14.82
CA PHE A 107 9.49 6.68 -13.49
C PHE A 107 9.05 8.14 -13.31
N THR A 108 8.90 8.55 -12.06
CA THR A 108 8.49 9.92 -11.71
C THR A 108 9.64 10.66 -11.06
N ARG A 109 9.75 11.95 -11.39
CA ARG A 109 10.64 12.90 -10.73
C ARG A 109 9.82 14.01 -10.08
N HIS A 110 10.16 14.37 -8.84
CA HIS A 110 9.49 15.41 -8.06
C HIS A 110 10.43 16.60 -7.86
N SER A 111 9.98 17.81 -8.16
CA SER A 111 10.84 19.00 -8.06
C SER A 111 10.99 19.52 -6.65
N GLN A 112 10.06 19.17 -5.75
CA GLN A 112 9.92 19.82 -4.44
C GLN A 112 9.80 21.35 -4.56
N THR A 113 9.31 21.86 -5.70
CA THR A 113 9.10 23.28 -5.98
C THR A 113 7.81 23.47 -6.78
N VAL A 114 7.41 24.72 -6.99
CA VAL A 114 6.27 25.07 -7.86
C VAL A 114 6.57 24.90 -9.36
N SER A 115 7.83 24.65 -9.71
CA SER A 115 8.29 24.48 -11.08
C SER A 115 8.30 23.01 -11.48
N VAL A 116 7.87 22.70 -12.70
CA VAL A 116 7.87 21.33 -13.22
C VAL A 116 9.31 20.84 -13.40
N PRO A 117 9.71 19.67 -12.85
CA PRO A 117 11.05 19.14 -13.04
C PRO A 117 11.26 18.67 -14.48
N GLN A 118 12.48 18.80 -14.99
CA GLN A 118 12.85 18.26 -16.29
C GLN A 118 13.16 16.76 -16.21
N CYS A 119 12.77 16.00 -17.23
CA CYS A 119 13.15 14.60 -17.35
C CYS A 119 14.68 14.48 -17.57
N PRO A 120 15.37 13.60 -16.83
CA PRO A 120 16.82 13.39 -16.97
C PRO A 120 17.25 12.93 -18.38
N PRO A 121 18.52 13.12 -18.75
CA PRO A 121 19.04 12.71 -20.06
C PRO A 121 18.75 11.26 -20.42
N GLY A 122 18.26 11.07 -21.65
CA GLY A 122 17.86 9.77 -22.21
C GLY A 122 16.59 9.18 -21.57
N SER A 123 15.73 10.05 -21.05
CA SER A 123 14.32 9.81 -20.85
C SER A 123 13.50 10.92 -21.51
N THR A 124 12.23 10.65 -21.82
CA THR A 124 11.32 11.61 -22.48
C THR A 124 10.14 11.92 -21.57
N LYS A 125 9.72 13.19 -21.48
CA LYS A 125 8.55 13.57 -20.69
C LYS A 125 7.28 13.04 -21.34
N ILE A 126 6.48 12.29 -20.58
CA ILE A 126 5.12 11.89 -20.96
C ILE A 126 4.15 12.97 -20.49
N TYR A 127 4.20 13.33 -19.21
CA TYR A 127 3.35 14.37 -18.65
C TYR A 127 3.89 14.97 -17.36
N ASP A 128 3.29 16.09 -16.92
CA ASP A 128 3.51 16.69 -15.61
C ASP A 128 2.22 16.85 -14.80
N GLY A 129 2.38 17.08 -13.50
CA GLY A 129 1.31 17.13 -12.51
C GLY A 129 1.76 17.66 -11.14
N TYR A 130 1.07 17.21 -10.10
CA TYR A 130 1.29 17.54 -8.69
C TYR A 130 1.67 16.29 -7.90
N SER A 131 2.52 16.48 -6.89
CA SER A 131 3.19 15.39 -6.18
C SER A 131 2.34 14.85 -5.02
N LEU A 132 1.51 13.84 -5.31
CA LEU A 132 0.76 13.12 -4.29
C LEU A 132 1.70 12.18 -3.53
N LEU A 133 1.62 12.21 -2.21
CA LEU A 133 2.36 11.30 -1.33
C LEU A 133 1.45 10.17 -0.86
N PHE A 134 0.38 10.51 -0.14
CA PHE A 134 -0.60 9.54 0.33
C PHE A 134 -1.97 10.17 0.59
N VAL A 135 -2.98 9.32 0.75
CA VAL A 135 -4.31 9.70 1.23
C VAL A 135 -4.60 8.99 2.54
N ASN A 136 -5.39 9.61 3.41
CA ASN A 136 -5.91 8.99 4.61
C ASN A 136 -7.43 9.09 4.60
N GLY A 137 -8.08 7.95 4.37
CA GLY A 137 -9.54 7.83 4.33
C GLY A 137 -10.00 6.89 5.42
N ASN A 138 -10.95 7.33 6.25
CA ASN A 138 -11.47 6.54 7.36
C ASN A 138 -10.37 6.03 8.31
N ASN A 139 -9.44 6.93 8.68
CA ASN A 139 -8.28 6.66 9.55
C ASN A 139 -7.39 5.52 9.05
N ARG A 140 -7.20 5.43 7.73
CA ARG A 140 -6.30 4.46 7.11
C ARG A 140 -5.53 5.14 6.00
N ALA A 141 -4.21 5.15 6.13
CA ALA A 141 -3.35 5.67 5.09
C ALA A 141 -3.18 4.69 3.92
N HIS A 142 -3.08 5.25 2.72
CA HIS A 142 -2.67 4.56 1.51
C HIS A 142 -1.74 5.47 0.68
N GLY A 143 -0.48 5.08 0.60
CA GLY A 143 0.56 5.83 -0.11
C GLY A 143 0.75 5.43 -1.56
N GLN A 144 1.31 6.36 -2.33
CA GLN A 144 1.86 6.10 -3.65
C GLN A 144 3.38 6.13 -3.57
N ASP A 145 4.03 5.18 -4.23
CA ASP A 145 5.48 5.22 -4.40
C ASP A 145 5.84 6.43 -5.28
N LEU A 146 6.63 7.35 -4.74
CA LEU A 146 7.08 8.57 -5.40
C LEU A 146 7.90 8.30 -6.67
N GLY A 147 8.45 7.10 -6.85
CA GLY A 147 9.14 6.72 -8.08
C GLY A 147 8.21 6.28 -9.21
N THR A 148 6.91 6.13 -8.94
CA THR A 148 5.92 5.60 -9.89
C THR A 148 4.99 6.70 -10.40
N LEU A 149 4.30 6.47 -11.52
CA LEU A 149 3.39 7.45 -12.10
C LEU A 149 2.19 7.82 -11.20
N GLY A 150 1.82 6.94 -10.24
CA GLY A 150 0.70 7.14 -9.32
C GLY A 150 0.91 8.31 -8.35
N SER A 151 2.15 8.68 -8.05
CA SER A 151 2.48 9.86 -7.23
C SER A 151 2.36 11.18 -8.00
N CYS A 152 2.12 11.15 -9.31
CA CYS A 152 2.04 12.35 -10.14
C CYS A 152 0.64 12.55 -10.71
N LEU A 153 -0.23 13.21 -9.94
CA LEU A 153 -1.60 13.48 -10.35
C LEU A 153 -1.69 14.72 -11.23
N LYS A 154 -2.47 14.64 -12.31
CA LYS A 154 -2.68 15.75 -13.25
C LYS A 154 -3.31 16.98 -12.60
N GLN A 155 -4.22 16.74 -11.66
CA GLN A 155 -4.97 17.78 -10.97
C GLN A 155 -4.70 17.69 -9.48
N PHE A 156 -4.51 18.85 -8.87
CA PHE A 156 -4.48 18.98 -7.43
C PHE A 156 -5.91 19.16 -6.91
N SER A 157 -6.22 18.48 -5.81
CA SER A 157 -7.38 18.72 -4.97
C SER A 157 -6.99 18.42 -3.53
N THR A 158 -7.46 19.20 -2.56
CA THR A 158 -7.29 18.85 -1.14
C THR A 158 -8.05 17.57 -0.78
N MET A 159 -9.01 17.16 -1.62
CA MET A 159 -9.75 15.91 -1.52
C MET A 159 -9.83 15.23 -2.88
N PRO A 160 -8.82 14.42 -3.27
CA PRO A 160 -8.76 13.82 -4.62
C PRO A 160 -9.57 12.52 -4.74
N PHE A 161 -10.33 12.13 -3.72
CA PHE A 161 -11.11 10.89 -3.71
C PHE A 161 -12.49 11.08 -3.06
N LEU A 162 -13.35 10.08 -3.24
CA LEU A 162 -14.66 9.97 -2.60
C LEU A 162 -14.81 8.57 -2.00
N ILE A 163 -15.77 8.40 -1.10
CA ILE A 163 -16.04 7.13 -0.44
C ILE A 163 -17.46 6.69 -0.80
N CYS A 164 -17.63 5.42 -1.16
CA CYS A 164 -18.94 4.81 -1.39
C CYS A 164 -19.20 3.70 -0.37
N THR A 165 -20.43 3.62 0.12
CA THR A 165 -20.87 2.63 1.11
C THR A 165 -21.85 1.62 0.50
N THR A 166 -22.08 0.50 1.20
CA THR A 166 -22.95 -0.60 0.75
C THR A 166 -24.42 -0.20 0.62
N ASP A 167 -24.80 0.94 1.22
CA ASP A 167 -26.13 1.56 1.10
C ASP A 167 -26.33 2.33 -0.22
N ARG A 168 -25.43 2.16 -1.20
CA ARG A 168 -25.41 2.86 -2.50
C ARG A 168 -25.24 4.38 -2.40
N THR A 169 -24.79 4.90 -1.26
CA THR A 169 -24.44 6.32 -1.13
C THR A 169 -22.95 6.53 -1.36
N CYS A 170 -22.62 7.57 -2.12
CA CYS A 170 -21.24 8.03 -2.30
C CYS A 170 -21.13 9.45 -1.75
N ARG A 171 -20.05 9.71 -1.02
CA ARG A 171 -19.81 10.96 -0.30
C ARG A 171 -18.47 11.52 -0.73
N TYR A 172 -18.50 12.77 -1.16
CA TYR A 172 -17.32 13.57 -1.49
C TYR A 172 -17.16 14.66 -0.43
N ALA A 173 -15.94 14.86 0.07
CA ALA A 173 -15.57 15.97 0.95
C ALA A 173 -16.58 16.29 2.09
N SER A 174 -17.14 15.26 2.72
CA SER A 174 -18.24 15.38 3.70
C SER A 174 -17.97 14.63 4.99
N ARG A 175 -16.69 14.40 5.32
CA ARG A 175 -16.27 13.75 6.56
C ARG A 175 -15.15 14.57 7.21
N ASN A 176 -14.03 13.91 7.51
CA ASN A 176 -12.76 14.47 7.99
C ASN A 176 -11.65 13.56 7.45
N ASP A 177 -11.58 13.46 6.12
CA ASP A 177 -10.55 12.68 5.43
C ASP A 177 -9.41 13.61 4.97
N TYR A 178 -8.25 13.05 4.65
CA TYR A 178 -7.03 13.82 4.40
C TYR A 178 -6.32 13.40 3.11
N SER A 179 -5.60 14.35 2.52
CA SER A 179 -4.62 14.09 1.47
C SER A 179 -3.29 14.75 1.79
N TYR A 180 -2.20 14.13 1.36
CA TYR A 180 -0.85 14.55 1.68
C TYR A 180 -0.05 14.72 0.39
N TRP A 181 0.61 15.86 0.27
CA TRP A 181 1.30 16.26 -0.95
C TRP A 181 2.73 16.66 -0.62
N LEU A 182 3.71 16.31 -1.46
CA LEU A 182 5.05 16.88 -1.30
C LEU A 182 4.96 18.40 -1.43
N SER A 183 5.64 19.12 -0.54
CA SER A 183 5.54 20.56 -0.48
C SER A 183 6.60 21.27 -1.34
N ALA A 184 6.37 22.54 -1.66
CA ALA A 184 7.34 23.45 -2.25
C ALA A 184 8.04 24.29 -1.16
N ASP A 185 9.22 24.82 -1.46
CA ASP A 185 10.02 25.61 -0.51
C ASP A 185 9.37 26.97 -0.22
N SER A 186 8.72 27.04 0.92
CA SER A 186 8.26 28.30 1.51
C SER A 186 8.42 28.18 3.01
N GLN A 187 9.35 28.97 3.55
CA GLN A 187 9.46 29.21 4.99
C GLN A 187 8.17 29.89 5.46
N LEU A 188 7.16 29.10 5.79
CA LEU A 188 5.98 29.59 6.47
C LEU A 188 6.20 29.46 7.97
N GLY A 189 5.93 30.55 8.69
CA GLY A 189 5.73 30.50 10.12
C GLY A 189 4.70 29.40 10.43
N SER A 190 5.13 28.43 11.23
CA SER A 190 4.31 27.34 11.73
C SER A 190 2.96 27.90 12.23
N LYS A 191 1.84 27.39 11.68
CA LYS A 191 0.42 27.58 12.10
C LYS A 191 -0.53 28.39 11.21
N SER A 192 -0.14 28.90 10.04
CA SER A 192 -1.13 29.56 9.17
C SER A 192 -1.93 28.55 8.34
N ILE A 193 -3.25 28.51 8.54
CA ILE A 193 -4.19 27.82 7.64
C ILE A 193 -4.17 28.54 6.30
N MET A 194 -3.85 27.83 5.22
CA MET A 194 -3.72 28.45 3.90
C MET A 194 -5.05 28.47 3.15
N SER A 195 -5.34 29.61 2.50
CA SER A 195 -6.46 29.80 1.57
C SER A 195 -6.09 29.36 0.15
N GLU A 196 -7.09 29.06 -0.68
CA GLU A 196 -6.95 28.48 -2.03
C GLU A 196 -5.88 29.17 -2.91
N ASP A 197 -5.84 30.51 -2.92
CA ASP A 197 -4.87 31.30 -3.72
C ASP A 197 -3.41 31.11 -3.28
N THR A 198 -3.21 30.82 -1.99
CA THR A 198 -1.87 30.60 -1.42
C THR A 198 -1.40 29.17 -1.61
N LEU A 199 -2.30 28.18 -1.64
CA LEU A 199 -1.96 26.75 -1.73
C LEU A 199 -1.07 26.42 -2.92
N ARG A 200 -1.32 27.04 -4.10
CA ARG A 200 -0.56 26.78 -5.32
C ARG A 200 0.95 26.98 -5.13
N ARG A 201 1.38 27.85 -4.21
CA ARG A 201 2.79 28.13 -3.93
C ARG A 201 3.47 27.05 -3.07
N PHE A 202 2.70 26.13 -2.50
CA PHE A 202 3.16 25.14 -1.54
C PHE A 202 3.12 23.71 -2.07
N ILE A 203 2.49 23.45 -3.22
CA ILE A 203 2.39 22.10 -3.76
C ILE A 203 3.53 21.83 -4.75
N SER A 204 4.31 20.79 -4.49
CA SER A 204 5.38 20.33 -5.38
C SER A 204 4.84 19.84 -6.71
N ARG A 205 5.57 20.14 -7.79
CA ARG A 205 5.31 19.59 -9.13
C ARG A 205 6.09 18.32 -9.39
N CYS A 206 5.62 17.54 -10.35
CA CYS A 206 6.23 16.29 -10.78
C CYS A 206 6.20 16.16 -12.30
N ALA A 207 7.07 15.31 -12.82
CA ALA A 207 7.08 14.88 -14.22
C ALA A 207 7.22 13.36 -14.29
N VAL A 208 6.39 12.73 -15.12
CA VAL A 208 6.49 11.32 -15.47
C VAL A 208 7.30 11.19 -16.74
N CYS A 209 8.35 10.39 -16.67
CA CYS A 209 9.35 10.22 -17.71
C CYS A 209 9.38 8.76 -18.18
N GLU A 210 9.55 8.59 -19.48
CA GLU A 210 9.75 7.29 -20.12
C GLU A 210 11.23 7.08 -20.41
N ALA A 211 11.79 5.95 -19.96
CA ALA A 211 13.15 5.50 -20.23
C ALA A 211 13.14 4.17 -20.98
N LYS A 212 14.27 3.87 -21.63
CA LYS A 212 14.50 2.62 -22.38
C LYS A 212 14.95 1.44 -21.50
N ALA A 213 15.20 1.68 -20.22
CA ALA A 213 15.71 0.67 -19.29
C ALA A 213 15.30 1.00 -17.84
N ASN A 214 15.51 0.04 -16.94
CA ASN A 214 15.18 0.17 -15.51
C ASN A 214 15.88 1.36 -14.84
N VAL A 215 15.17 1.98 -13.90
CA VAL A 215 15.69 3.05 -13.03
C VAL A 215 15.59 2.59 -11.57
N ILE A 216 16.67 2.74 -10.81
CA ILE A 216 16.74 2.34 -9.41
C ILE A 216 17.38 3.44 -8.54
N ALA A 217 17.10 3.43 -7.25
CA ALA A 217 17.85 4.16 -6.24
C ALA A 217 18.90 3.26 -5.57
N VAL A 218 20.05 3.86 -5.22
CA VAL A 218 21.10 3.26 -4.40
C VAL A 218 21.36 4.18 -3.22
N HIS A 219 21.52 3.61 -2.03
CA HIS A 219 21.71 4.33 -0.77
C HIS A 219 23.08 4.01 -0.18
N SER A 220 23.79 5.01 0.34
CA SER A 220 25.12 4.80 0.91
C SER A 220 25.09 4.38 2.38
N GLN A 221 24.05 4.76 3.12
CA GLN A 221 24.05 4.75 4.59
C GLN A 221 25.23 5.54 5.19
N THR A 222 25.79 6.48 4.42
CA THR A 222 26.87 7.39 4.83
C THR A 222 26.55 8.81 4.36
N ARG A 223 27.45 9.75 4.69
CA ARG A 223 27.37 11.15 4.23
C ARG A 223 27.76 11.31 2.76
N ASP A 224 28.39 10.29 2.19
CA ASP A 224 28.93 10.32 0.83
C ASP A 224 27.87 9.82 -0.16
N VAL A 225 27.85 10.42 -1.35
CA VAL A 225 26.92 10.00 -2.41
C VAL A 225 27.39 8.64 -2.96
N PRO A 226 26.52 7.61 -3.00
CA PRO A 226 26.91 6.30 -3.51
C PRO A 226 27.15 6.35 -5.02
N GLU A 227 28.01 5.46 -5.50
CA GLU A 227 28.23 5.26 -6.94
C GLU A 227 27.11 4.42 -7.56
N CYS A 228 26.88 4.61 -8.87
CA CYS A 228 25.98 3.73 -9.60
C CYS A 228 26.65 2.38 -9.85
N PRO A 229 25.89 1.27 -9.93
CA PRO A 229 26.47 -0.04 -10.27
C PRO A 229 27.09 -0.05 -11.67
N ARG A 230 27.95 -1.03 -11.95
CA ARG A 230 28.59 -1.17 -13.29
C ARG A 230 27.53 -1.26 -14.40
N ARG A 231 27.75 -0.52 -15.50
CA ARG A 231 26.80 -0.37 -16.63
C ARG A 231 25.46 0.27 -16.23
N TRP A 232 25.52 1.26 -15.35
CA TRP A 232 24.43 2.16 -15.01
C TRP A 232 24.96 3.58 -14.98
N ARG A 233 24.18 4.53 -15.49
CA ARG A 233 24.53 5.94 -15.49
C ARG A 233 23.75 6.72 -14.44
N PRO A 234 24.33 7.76 -13.84
CA PRO A 234 23.65 8.60 -12.86
C PRO A 234 22.54 9.44 -13.50
N LEU A 235 21.41 9.60 -12.80
CA LEU A 235 20.34 10.54 -13.15
C LEU A 235 20.34 11.76 -12.21
N TRP A 236 20.18 11.54 -10.90
CA TRP A 236 20.25 12.57 -9.87
C TRP A 236 20.75 12.01 -8.54
N THR A 237 21.02 12.91 -7.59
CA THR A 237 21.46 12.58 -6.23
C THR A 237 20.54 13.22 -5.22
N GLY A 238 20.43 12.64 -4.03
CA GLY A 238 19.52 13.15 -3.02
C GLY A 238 19.81 12.63 -1.62
N TYR A 239 18.76 12.59 -0.82
CA TYR A 239 18.71 12.10 0.54
C TYR A 239 17.76 10.90 0.63
N SER A 240 18.13 9.94 1.46
CA SER A 240 17.46 8.64 1.56
C SER A 240 16.18 8.75 2.39
N PHE A 241 15.04 8.90 1.72
CA PHE A 241 13.71 9.02 2.30
C PHE A 241 13.04 7.65 2.41
N VAL A 242 12.53 7.31 3.59
CA VAL A 242 12.04 5.95 3.91
C VAL A 242 10.53 5.93 4.07
N MET A 243 10.00 6.79 4.94
CA MET A 243 8.59 6.80 5.29
C MET A 243 8.18 8.13 5.92
N GLU A 244 6.87 8.27 6.11
CA GLU A 244 6.22 9.45 6.66
C GLU A 244 5.03 9.04 7.51
N THR A 245 4.67 9.88 8.48
CA THR A 245 3.43 9.74 9.25
C THR A 245 2.79 11.10 9.43
N GLY A 246 1.47 11.16 9.36
CA GLY A 246 0.64 12.34 9.61
C GLY A 246 -0.39 12.08 10.71
N ALA A 247 -1.58 12.68 10.54
CA ALA A 247 -2.70 12.56 11.47
C ALA A 247 -2.96 11.10 11.90
N GLY A 248 -3.04 10.88 13.21
CA GLY A 248 -3.30 9.57 13.81
C GLY A 248 -2.11 8.60 13.76
N ALA A 249 -0.90 9.08 13.48
CA ALA A 249 0.30 8.26 13.22
C ALA A 249 0.15 7.31 12.02
N GLU A 250 -0.85 7.55 11.17
CA GLU A 250 -1.03 6.87 9.90
C GLU A 250 -0.07 7.45 8.86
N GLY A 251 0.36 6.63 7.90
CA GLY A 251 1.27 7.07 6.87
C GLY A 251 1.63 5.98 5.87
N SER A 252 2.68 6.23 5.11
CA SER A 252 3.19 5.31 4.11
C SER A 252 4.71 5.36 4.03
N GLY A 253 5.28 4.60 3.09
CA GLY A 253 6.72 4.58 2.88
C GLY A 253 7.09 4.26 1.44
N GLN A 254 8.40 4.33 1.20
CA GLN A 254 9.01 4.22 -0.11
C GLN A 254 9.83 2.92 -0.19
N PRO A 255 9.68 2.11 -1.25
CA PRO A 255 10.63 1.04 -1.54
C PRO A 255 12.03 1.64 -1.74
N LEU A 256 13.05 1.16 -1.01
CA LEU A 256 14.42 1.69 -1.10
C LEU A 256 15.10 1.44 -2.46
N VAL A 257 14.52 0.58 -3.31
CA VAL A 257 14.97 0.41 -4.70
C VAL A 257 14.35 1.46 -5.63
N SER A 258 13.23 2.06 -5.24
CA SER A 258 12.49 3.00 -6.06
C SER A 258 13.17 4.37 -6.08
N PRO A 259 13.16 5.08 -7.23
CA PRO A 259 13.57 6.49 -7.31
C PRO A 259 12.88 7.39 -6.27
N GLY A 260 11.67 7.02 -5.83
CA GLY A 260 10.89 7.74 -4.82
C GLY A 260 11.53 7.83 -3.45
N SER A 261 12.40 6.89 -3.12
CA SER A 261 13.18 6.89 -1.88
C SER A 261 14.37 7.87 -1.91
N CYS A 262 14.61 8.57 -3.02
CA CYS A 262 15.75 9.46 -3.20
C CYS A 262 15.35 10.90 -3.55
N LEU A 263 14.92 11.65 -2.52
CA LEU A 263 14.50 13.05 -2.66
C LEU A 263 15.71 13.99 -2.85
N GLU A 264 15.66 14.85 -3.88
CA GLU A 264 16.78 15.74 -4.25
C GLU A 264 17.06 16.80 -3.18
N SER A 265 16.02 17.29 -2.49
CA SER A 265 16.12 18.31 -1.45
C SER A 265 15.70 17.77 -0.09
N PHE A 266 16.59 17.83 0.90
CA PHE A 266 16.24 17.49 2.27
C PHE A 266 15.31 18.54 2.89
N ARG A 267 14.25 18.08 3.55
CA ARG A 267 13.41 18.87 4.45
C ARG A 267 13.04 18.04 5.67
N ARG A 268 12.96 18.68 6.83
CA ARG A 268 12.53 18.02 8.07
C ARG A 268 11.11 17.44 7.97
N VAL A 269 10.22 18.13 7.27
CA VAL A 269 8.89 17.63 6.90
C VAL A 269 8.69 18.00 5.43
N PRO A 270 8.85 17.05 4.48
CA PRO A 270 8.85 17.33 3.05
C PRO A 270 7.45 17.38 2.42
N PHE A 271 6.39 17.32 3.23
CA PHE A 271 5.01 17.23 2.77
C PHE A 271 4.08 18.14 3.59
N ILE A 272 2.91 18.38 3.04
CA ILE A 272 1.84 19.15 3.68
C ILE A 272 0.56 18.31 3.78
N GLU A 273 -0.18 18.50 4.88
CA GLU A 273 -1.46 17.85 5.12
C GLU A 273 -2.61 18.74 4.65
N CYS A 274 -3.53 18.18 3.88
CA CYS A 274 -4.71 18.85 3.31
C CYS A 274 -6.00 18.12 3.72
N HIS A 275 -7.06 18.90 3.92
CA HIS A 275 -8.36 18.45 4.43
C HIS A 275 -9.48 18.61 3.40
N ASP A 276 -10.60 17.91 3.60
CA ASP A 276 -11.81 18.07 2.78
C ASP A 276 -12.40 19.48 2.75
N ARG A 277 -12.17 20.29 3.78
CA ARG A 277 -12.61 21.70 3.86
C ARG A 277 -11.81 22.67 2.97
N GLY A 278 -10.90 22.18 2.14
CA GLY A 278 -10.10 23.02 1.23
C GLY A 278 -8.89 23.69 1.89
N THR A 279 -8.49 23.24 3.08
CA THR A 279 -7.39 23.82 3.85
C THR A 279 -6.19 22.89 3.90
N CYS A 280 -4.99 23.46 3.95
CA CYS A 280 -3.76 22.70 4.18
C CYS A 280 -2.86 23.39 5.22
N SER A 281 -2.14 22.61 6.00
CA SER A 281 -1.17 23.13 6.98
C SER A 281 -0.07 22.12 7.33
N TYR A 282 0.93 22.62 8.05
CA TYR A 282 1.96 21.79 8.67
C TYR A 282 1.61 21.58 10.14
N TYR A 283 1.54 20.31 10.55
CA TYR A 283 1.21 19.94 11.91
C TYR A 283 2.44 19.42 12.65
N SER A 284 2.46 19.56 13.97
CA SER A 284 3.59 19.17 14.82
C SER A 284 3.78 17.67 14.97
N ASP A 285 2.74 16.89 14.66
CA ASP A 285 2.70 15.42 14.64
C ASP A 285 3.02 14.84 13.25
N SER A 286 3.34 15.69 12.27
CA SER A 286 3.86 15.25 10.98
C SER A 286 5.34 14.90 11.09
N TYR A 287 5.67 13.64 10.84
CA TYR A 287 7.05 13.13 10.90
C TYR A 287 7.51 12.61 9.55
N SER A 288 8.80 12.77 9.28
CA SER A 288 9.47 12.16 8.14
C SER A 288 10.68 11.35 8.61
N TYR A 289 10.90 10.21 7.98
CA TYR A 289 11.89 9.24 8.38
C TYR A 289 12.90 9.05 7.25
N TRP A 290 14.18 9.13 7.61
CA TRP A 290 15.29 9.12 6.67
C TRP A 290 16.28 8.02 7.09
N LEU A 291 16.95 7.38 6.14
CA LEU A 291 18.06 6.49 6.50
C LEU A 291 19.17 7.32 7.15
N ALA A 292 19.69 6.85 8.28
CA ALA A 292 20.77 7.52 8.99
C ALA A 292 22.12 7.30 8.29
N ALA A 293 22.99 8.31 8.34
CA ALA A 293 24.40 8.16 8.01
C ALA A 293 25.12 7.47 9.19
N LEU A 294 25.62 6.26 8.95
CA LEU A 294 26.27 5.40 9.93
C LEU A 294 27.78 5.44 9.77
N ARG A 295 28.50 5.05 10.82
CA ARG A 295 29.95 4.80 10.75
C ARG A 295 30.16 3.31 10.45
N PRO A 296 30.86 2.93 9.36
CA PRO A 296 31.07 1.52 9.00
C PRO A 296 31.69 0.69 10.13
N ASN A 297 32.60 1.28 10.91
CA ASN A 297 33.29 0.57 12.00
C ASN A 297 32.42 0.32 13.24
N SER A 298 31.16 0.78 13.27
CA SER A 298 30.26 0.64 14.42
C SER A 298 28.90 0.04 14.09
N MET A 299 28.77 -0.69 12.97
CA MET A 299 27.49 -1.26 12.52
C MET A 299 26.77 -2.13 13.57
N PHE A 300 27.53 -2.91 14.34
CA PHE A 300 26.99 -3.82 15.36
C PHE A 300 27.10 -3.27 16.79
N SER A 301 27.54 -2.02 16.94
CA SER A 301 27.62 -1.36 18.24
C SER A 301 26.28 -0.73 18.61
N LYS A 302 26.04 -0.54 19.91
CA LYS A 302 24.87 0.23 20.39
C LYS A 302 24.84 1.61 19.71
N PRO A 303 23.73 2.00 19.05
CA PRO A 303 23.60 3.33 18.44
C PRO A 303 23.81 4.43 19.48
N ARG A 304 24.52 5.50 19.10
CA ARG A 304 24.71 6.68 19.94
C ARG A 304 23.56 7.66 19.71
N PRO A 305 22.70 7.93 20.71
CA PRO A 305 21.63 8.90 20.58
C PRO A 305 22.22 10.30 20.33
N TRP A 306 21.54 11.08 19.51
CA TRP A 306 21.87 12.48 19.29
C TRP A 306 20.57 13.25 19.05
N ASN A 307 20.54 14.48 19.53
CA ASN A 307 19.46 15.43 19.26
C ASN A 307 20.13 16.69 18.69
N ASP A 308 19.73 17.10 17.49
CA ASP A 308 20.22 18.34 16.87
C ASP A 308 19.11 19.38 16.82
N SER A 309 19.32 20.47 17.54
CA SER A 309 18.54 21.70 17.42
C SER A 309 19.15 22.70 16.43
N GLY A 310 20.34 22.42 15.86
CA GLY A 310 21.24 23.42 15.27
C GLY A 310 21.78 23.13 13.87
N GLY A 311 20.94 22.68 12.93
CA GLY A 311 21.19 22.77 11.49
C GLY A 311 22.20 21.78 10.88
N ARG A 312 22.82 20.90 11.68
CA ARG A 312 23.73 19.84 11.20
C ARG A 312 23.01 18.54 10.81
N THR A 313 21.68 18.56 10.83
CA THR A 313 20.81 17.41 10.56
C THR A 313 21.13 16.72 9.22
N GLN A 314 21.46 17.49 8.17
CA GLN A 314 21.79 16.95 6.85
C GLN A 314 23.01 16.01 6.87
N GLU A 315 23.99 16.27 7.74
CA GLU A 315 25.17 15.42 7.85
C GLU A 315 24.87 14.08 8.53
N MET A 316 23.69 13.92 9.14
CA MET A 316 23.30 12.68 9.80
C MET A 316 22.41 11.81 8.92
N ILE A 317 22.18 12.23 7.67
CA ILE A 317 21.27 11.56 6.74
C ILE A 317 22.06 10.88 5.63
N SER A 318 21.70 9.64 5.35
CA SER A 318 22.22 8.84 4.26
C SER A 318 21.96 9.51 2.92
N ARG A 319 22.97 9.54 2.06
CA ARG A 319 22.82 9.99 0.68
C ARG A 319 22.36 8.86 -0.23
N CYS A 320 21.82 9.26 -1.37
CA CYS A 320 21.37 8.33 -2.39
C CYS A 320 21.68 8.88 -3.79
N ARG A 321 21.66 7.97 -4.75
CA ARG A 321 21.78 8.26 -6.18
C ARG A 321 20.78 7.43 -6.95
N VAL A 322 20.07 8.07 -7.88
CA VAL A 322 19.20 7.37 -8.83
C VAL A 322 19.99 7.09 -10.10
N CYS A 323 19.88 5.86 -10.58
CA CYS A 323 20.68 5.31 -11.66
C CYS A 323 19.76 4.70 -12.72
N LEU A 324 20.09 4.91 -13.99
CA LEU A 324 19.42 4.31 -15.14
C LEU A 324 20.33 3.26 -15.77
N LYS A 325 19.79 2.08 -16.04
CA LYS A 325 20.52 0.99 -16.68
C LYS A 325 20.94 1.40 -18.09
N GLU A 326 22.21 1.16 -18.42
CA GLU A 326 22.68 1.34 -19.80
C GLU A 326 22.25 0.13 -20.66
N PRO A 327 21.87 0.36 -21.94
CA PRO A 327 21.52 -0.71 -22.87
C PRO A 327 22.56 -1.83 -22.98
#